data_AF-A0A8H6WHW6-F1
#
_entry.id   AF-A0A8H6WHW6-F1
#
_cell.length_a   1.000
_cell.length_b   1.000
_cell.length_c   1.000
_cell.angle_alpha   90.00
_cell.angle_beta   90.00
_cell.angle_gamma   90.00
#
_symmetry.space_group_name_H-M   'P 1'
#
loop_
_entity.id
_entity.type
_entity.pdbx_description
1 polymer ?
#
loop_
_entity_poly.entity_id
_entity_poly.type
_entity_poly.pdbx_seq_one_letter_code
_entity_poly.pdbx_strand_id
1 'polypeptide(L)'
;MLAELLQALPPLDIPFVPGSASATPNYYNRPLPVPTGVMAFVPHPWSRLPPETLDEIISFVPPTSRPALALVSRRLCTLTLRQIYANLVLRSPVAVVQCCRTLVYGNPLAGRAVRTFEISYPSRPFRLLHAFYTLIAQALEHIPNVRCLSLLVPDPSFATVLTLTGTLTLPRLVHFNSRLSISDPGVVPFLRRHRQISYLQLNEHSASPWTQSSAPPSIALDIDIALPKLEYFSGNSAALAPVIQGGAALRAAFITWDSDAWPPAGVSLPVPGELSESEPDAALVALGRTCTDTLNFLECRRQGWNLDLLDRIATHLPHIYALSLTNVFSSAEGEPDGGAGPSFVQPLANISAIASSLRRFSCLERLIITCINVWYPWEECPCDMDAAFGAVTAWGAACASLVECTPPQSPRIRWIRVVDNFWLPNFASASMPSSLNAQCVRWLAPRLRNPCYPWERIMETMPVLKAFRAKLELLDCPAREDSAIENSEEFLALRRVRFGGVGWDVDVEEDSSADSGE
;
A
#
# COMPACT_ATOMS: atom_id res chain seq x y z
N MET A 1 10.68 -16.64 -18.31
CA MET A 1 9.31 -17.23 -18.31
C MET A 1 8.26 -16.46 -19.11
N LEU A 2 7.55 -15.41 -18.62
CA LEU A 2 6.52 -14.72 -19.45
C LEU A 2 7.10 -14.06 -20.73
N ALA A 3 8.30 -13.50 -20.62
CA ALA A 3 9.07 -12.95 -21.74
C ALA A 3 9.54 -14.01 -22.76
N GLU A 4 9.88 -15.22 -22.31
CA GLU A 4 10.24 -16.35 -23.18
C GLU A 4 9.01 -16.98 -23.84
N LEU A 5 7.86 -16.95 -23.14
CA LEU A 5 6.58 -17.41 -23.66
C LEU A 5 6.00 -16.45 -24.71
N LEU A 6 6.26 -15.14 -24.58
CA LEU A 6 5.97 -14.13 -25.61
C LEU A 6 6.88 -14.25 -26.84
N GLN A 7 8.08 -14.84 -26.71
CA GLN A 7 8.96 -15.16 -27.85
C GLN A 7 8.63 -16.51 -28.51
N ALA A 8 8.00 -17.44 -27.79
CA ALA A 8 7.64 -18.77 -28.29
C ALA A 8 6.27 -18.85 -28.97
N LEU A 9 5.45 -17.79 -28.88
CA LEU A 9 4.26 -17.66 -29.72
C LEU A 9 4.75 -17.29 -31.13
N PRO A 10 4.51 -18.12 -32.17
CA PRO A 10 4.86 -17.73 -33.53
C PRO A 10 4.13 -16.42 -33.86
N PRO A 11 4.74 -15.52 -34.66
CA PRO A 11 3.95 -14.47 -35.27
C PRO A 11 2.78 -15.16 -35.96
N LEU A 12 1.55 -14.75 -35.62
CA LEU A 12 0.40 -15.05 -36.45
C LEU A 12 0.58 -14.27 -37.74
N ASP A 13 1.51 -14.72 -38.58
CA ASP A 13 1.51 -14.46 -40.01
C ASP A 13 0.21 -15.07 -40.53
N ILE A 14 -0.84 -14.26 -40.50
CA ILE A 14 -1.98 -14.45 -41.37
C ILE A 14 -1.44 -14.06 -42.75
N PRO A 15 -1.24 -14.99 -43.70
CA PRO A 15 -0.96 -14.58 -45.06
C PRO A 15 -2.20 -13.87 -45.58
N PHE A 16 -2.14 -12.55 -45.62
CA PHE A 16 -2.93 -11.78 -46.56
C PHE A 16 -2.39 -12.16 -47.93
N VAL A 17 -3.16 -12.93 -48.70
CA VAL A 17 -2.86 -13.25 -50.10
C VAL A 17 -3.55 -12.20 -50.95
N PRO A 18 -2.87 -11.19 -51.51
CA PRO A 18 -3.34 -10.55 -52.72
C PRO A 18 -3.06 -11.51 -53.88
N GLY A 19 -4.11 -11.91 -54.57
CA GLY A 19 -4.00 -12.76 -55.75
C GLY A 19 -3.05 -12.17 -56.79
N SER A 20 -2.06 -12.95 -57.17
CA SER A 20 -1.25 -12.73 -58.37
C SER A 20 -0.79 -14.10 -58.88
N ALA A 21 -1.25 -14.43 -60.08
CA ALA A 21 -0.96 -15.66 -60.77
C ALA A 21 0.52 -15.69 -61.21
N SER A 22 1.21 -16.79 -60.92
CA SER A 22 2.44 -17.15 -61.63
C SER A 22 2.69 -18.65 -61.45
N ALA A 23 2.76 -19.33 -62.59
CA ALA A 23 2.89 -20.76 -62.71
C ALA A 23 4.33 -21.24 -62.48
N THR A 24 4.50 -22.41 -61.85
CA THR A 24 5.46 -23.45 -62.30
C THR A 24 5.17 -24.78 -61.59
N PRO A 25 5.49 -25.91 -62.24
CA PRO A 25 4.79 -27.17 -62.02
C PRO A 25 5.65 -28.26 -61.35
N ASN A 26 4.96 -29.32 -60.93
CA ASN A 26 5.44 -30.68 -60.70
C ASN A 26 6.44 -30.89 -59.57
N TYR A 27 5.95 -31.38 -58.43
CA TYR A 27 6.33 -32.66 -57.82
C TYR A 27 5.30 -32.94 -56.70
N TYR A 28 4.91 -34.21 -56.52
CA TYR A 28 3.88 -34.73 -55.59
C TYR A 28 2.43 -34.82 -56.08
N ASN A 29 2.19 -35.66 -57.09
CA ASN A 29 0.89 -36.33 -57.28
C ASN A 29 0.98 -37.79 -56.81
N ARG A 30 0.67 -38.03 -55.53
CA ARG A 30 0.15 -39.31 -55.05
C ARG A 30 -1.11 -39.00 -54.24
N PRO A 31 -2.32 -39.34 -54.70
CA PRO A 31 -3.52 -39.18 -53.91
C PRO A 31 -3.46 -40.19 -52.76
N LEU A 32 -3.37 -39.69 -51.53
CA LEU A 32 -3.66 -40.50 -50.34
C LEU A 32 -5.14 -40.92 -50.39
N PRO A 33 -5.48 -42.15 -49.98
CA PRO A 33 -6.86 -42.62 -49.98
C PRO A 33 -7.69 -41.73 -49.05
N VAL A 34 -8.67 -41.03 -49.63
CA VAL A 34 -9.65 -40.25 -48.87
C VAL A 34 -10.54 -41.25 -48.14
N PRO A 35 -10.57 -41.26 -46.80
CA PRO A 35 -11.51 -42.08 -46.06
C PRO A 35 -12.91 -41.54 -46.33
N THR A 36 -13.72 -42.26 -47.09
CA THR A 36 -15.13 -41.94 -47.39
C THR A 36 -16.07 -42.23 -46.21
N GLY A 37 -15.53 -42.48 -45.02
CA GLY A 37 -16.30 -42.52 -43.79
C GLY A 37 -16.57 -41.10 -43.30
N VAL A 38 -17.80 -40.63 -43.44
CA VAL A 38 -18.32 -39.43 -42.77
C VAL A 38 -18.20 -39.65 -41.25
N MET A 39 -17.01 -39.40 -40.69
CA MET A 39 -16.82 -39.35 -39.26
C MET A 39 -17.55 -38.12 -38.77
N ALA A 40 -18.72 -38.34 -38.17
CA ALA A 40 -19.46 -37.30 -37.47
C ALA A 40 -18.49 -36.59 -36.53
N PHE A 41 -18.18 -35.33 -36.84
CA PHE A 41 -17.36 -34.47 -35.99
C PHE A 41 -18.08 -34.35 -34.66
N VAL A 42 -17.69 -35.14 -33.65
CA VAL A 42 -18.24 -35.00 -32.30
C VAL A 42 -17.75 -33.64 -31.79
N PRO A 43 -18.65 -32.66 -31.58
CA PRO A 43 -18.24 -31.33 -31.16
C PRO A 43 -17.56 -31.46 -29.80
N HIS A 44 -16.35 -30.90 -29.71
CA HIS A 44 -15.54 -30.91 -28.48
C HIS A 44 -16.40 -30.42 -27.30
N PRO A 45 -16.40 -31.07 -26.11
CA PRO A 45 -17.24 -30.67 -24.98
C PRO A 45 -17.20 -29.17 -24.63
N TRP A 46 -16.04 -28.51 -24.76
CA TRP A 46 -15.89 -27.06 -24.57
C TRP A 46 -16.75 -26.19 -25.49
N SER A 47 -17.13 -26.70 -26.67
CA SER A 47 -17.95 -25.95 -27.63
C SER A 47 -19.39 -25.73 -27.14
N ARG A 48 -19.88 -26.58 -26.23
CA ARG A 48 -21.25 -26.51 -25.70
C ARG A 48 -21.40 -25.54 -24.53
N LEU A 49 -20.31 -25.15 -23.89
CA LEU A 49 -20.35 -24.24 -22.75
C LEU A 49 -20.50 -22.79 -23.22
N PRO A 50 -21.32 -21.95 -22.55
CA PRO A 50 -21.33 -20.50 -22.78
C PRO A 50 -19.95 -19.88 -22.55
N PRO A 51 -19.58 -18.81 -23.28
CA PRO A 51 -18.29 -18.16 -23.10
C PRO A 51 -18.09 -17.60 -21.68
N GLU A 52 -19.16 -17.21 -20.99
CA GLU A 52 -19.13 -16.74 -19.60
C GLU A 52 -18.68 -17.86 -18.64
N THR A 53 -19.25 -19.06 -18.79
CA THR A 53 -18.86 -20.23 -18.00
C THR A 53 -17.42 -20.64 -18.28
N LEU A 54 -16.97 -20.53 -19.53
CA LEU A 54 -15.57 -20.80 -19.87
C LEU A 54 -14.63 -19.77 -19.25
N ASP A 55 -14.99 -18.49 -19.26
CA ASP A 55 -14.19 -17.41 -18.64
C ASP A 55 -14.08 -17.63 -17.13
N GLU A 56 -15.19 -18.01 -16.48
CA GLU A 56 -15.20 -18.40 -15.06
C GLU A 56 -14.30 -19.60 -14.78
N ILE A 57 -14.38 -20.68 -15.59
CA ILE A 57 -13.48 -21.84 -15.46
C ILE A 57 -12.01 -21.43 -15.61
N ILE A 58 -11.69 -20.59 -16.61
CA ILE A 58 -10.32 -20.11 -16.84
C ILE A 58 -9.83 -19.25 -15.65
N SER A 59 -10.73 -18.53 -14.96
CA SER A 59 -10.37 -17.71 -13.81
C SER A 59 -9.83 -18.53 -12.64
N PHE A 60 -10.29 -19.77 -12.48
CA PHE A 60 -9.77 -20.73 -11.50
C PHE A 60 -8.45 -21.38 -11.92
N VAL A 61 -8.01 -21.22 -13.18
CA VAL A 61 -6.74 -21.78 -13.66
C VAL A 61 -5.58 -20.90 -13.18
N PRO A 62 -4.54 -21.48 -12.55
CA PRO A 62 -3.36 -20.75 -12.13
C PRO A 62 -2.72 -19.97 -13.28
N PRO A 63 -2.22 -18.73 -13.06
CA PRO A 63 -1.63 -17.90 -14.11
C PRO A 63 -0.53 -18.60 -14.93
N THR A 64 0.22 -19.50 -14.30
CA THR A 64 1.30 -20.29 -14.93
C THR A 64 0.80 -21.28 -15.97
N SER A 65 -0.43 -21.80 -15.85
CA SER A 65 -1.01 -22.80 -16.74
C SER A 65 -1.86 -22.19 -17.86
N ARG A 66 -2.26 -20.92 -17.75
CA ARG A 66 -3.08 -20.21 -18.75
C ARG A 66 -2.46 -20.21 -20.16
N PRO A 67 -1.14 -20.03 -20.34
CA PRO A 67 -0.58 -20.08 -21.69
C PRO A 67 -0.73 -21.46 -22.35
N ALA A 68 -0.57 -22.55 -21.60
CA ALA A 68 -0.82 -23.89 -22.13
C ALA A 68 -2.29 -24.08 -22.53
N LEU A 69 -3.22 -23.56 -21.73
CA LEU A 69 -4.65 -23.59 -22.03
C LEU A 69 -5.00 -22.83 -23.31
N ALA A 70 -4.31 -21.70 -23.56
CA ALA A 70 -4.48 -20.93 -24.78
C ALA A 70 -4.09 -21.71 -26.06
N LEU A 71 -3.22 -22.72 -25.94
CA LEU A 71 -2.78 -23.55 -27.07
C LEU A 71 -3.77 -24.69 -27.39
N VAL A 72 -4.69 -25.03 -26.49
CA VAL A 72 -5.60 -26.19 -26.64
C VAL A 72 -6.63 -25.97 -27.76
N SER A 73 -7.21 -24.78 -27.87
CA SER A 73 -8.18 -24.46 -28.93
C SER A 73 -8.24 -22.95 -29.19
N ARG A 74 -8.69 -22.55 -30.39
CA ARG A 74 -8.85 -21.12 -30.73
C ARG A 74 -9.82 -20.39 -29.81
N ARG A 75 -10.92 -21.04 -29.40
CA ARG A 75 -11.92 -20.44 -28.50
C ARG A 75 -11.33 -20.21 -27.10
N LEU A 76 -10.64 -21.21 -26.56
CA LEU A 76 -9.93 -21.06 -25.29
C LEU A 76 -8.80 -20.05 -25.40
N CYS A 77 -8.07 -20.01 -26.52
CA CYS A 77 -7.06 -18.99 -26.79
C CYS A 77 -7.63 -17.59 -26.62
N THR A 78 -8.72 -17.23 -27.30
CA THR A 78 -9.30 -15.89 -27.22
C THR A 78 -9.73 -15.50 -25.80
N LEU A 79 -10.36 -16.42 -25.05
CA LEU A 79 -10.78 -16.16 -23.67
C LEU A 79 -9.59 -16.10 -22.72
N THR A 80 -8.65 -17.02 -22.85
CA THR A 80 -7.48 -17.10 -21.98
C THR A 80 -6.52 -15.94 -22.20
N LEU A 81 -6.34 -15.49 -23.45
CA LEU A 81 -5.57 -14.29 -23.76
C LEU A 81 -6.15 -13.06 -23.05
N ARG A 82 -7.47 -12.93 -22.95
CA ARG A 82 -8.08 -11.82 -22.21
C ARG A 82 -7.65 -11.81 -20.75
N GLN A 83 -7.56 -12.98 -20.13
CA GLN A 83 -7.12 -13.10 -18.73
C GLN A 83 -5.61 -12.97 -18.54
N ILE A 84 -4.81 -13.45 -19.51
CA ILE A 84 -3.35 -13.30 -19.50
C ILE A 84 -2.98 -11.82 -19.58
N TYR A 85 -3.60 -11.07 -20.49
CA TYR A 85 -3.30 -9.65 -20.70
C TYR A 85 -4.09 -8.72 -19.76
N ALA A 86 -5.05 -9.22 -18.97
CA ALA A 86 -5.84 -8.38 -18.07
C ALA A 86 -4.97 -7.62 -17.06
N ASN A 87 -3.97 -8.30 -16.48
CA ASN A 87 -3.09 -7.75 -15.46
C ASN A 87 -1.64 -7.89 -15.91
N LEU A 88 -1.05 -6.79 -16.37
CA LEU A 88 0.33 -6.73 -16.83
C LEU A 88 1.19 -6.05 -15.77
N VAL A 89 2.11 -6.81 -15.17
CA VAL A 89 3.09 -6.32 -14.21
C VAL A 89 4.49 -6.52 -14.80
N LEU A 90 5.17 -5.42 -15.10
CA LEU A 90 6.41 -5.40 -15.86
C LEU A 90 7.58 -5.01 -14.95
N ARG A 91 8.37 -6.02 -14.56
CA ARG A 91 9.46 -5.88 -13.57
C ARG A 91 10.86 -5.70 -14.14
N SER A 92 10.99 -5.48 -15.45
CA SER A 92 12.28 -5.17 -16.07
C SER A 92 12.11 -4.32 -17.33
N PRO A 93 13.08 -3.45 -17.68
CA PRO A 93 13.01 -2.65 -18.91
C PRO A 93 12.88 -3.50 -20.17
N VAL A 94 13.52 -4.68 -20.21
CA VAL A 94 13.42 -5.61 -21.34
C VAL A 94 11.99 -6.13 -21.50
N ALA A 95 11.35 -6.53 -20.40
CA ALA A 95 9.95 -6.96 -20.41
C ALA A 95 9.01 -5.81 -20.83
N VAL A 96 9.29 -4.58 -20.39
CA VAL A 96 8.54 -3.39 -20.83
C VAL A 96 8.62 -3.21 -22.34
N VAL A 97 9.82 -3.22 -22.93
CA VAL A 97 10.00 -3.06 -24.38
C VAL A 97 9.28 -4.16 -25.15
N GLN A 98 9.43 -5.43 -24.74
CA GLN A 98 8.79 -6.57 -25.41
C GLN A 98 7.26 -6.50 -25.32
N CYS A 99 6.74 -6.20 -24.14
CA CYS A 99 5.31 -6.06 -23.91
C CYS A 99 4.73 -4.90 -24.73
N CYS A 100 5.32 -3.70 -24.64
CA CYS A 100 4.86 -2.53 -25.37
C CYS A 100 4.91 -2.74 -26.89
N ARG A 101 5.96 -3.37 -27.43
CA ARG A 101 6.00 -3.75 -28.86
C ARG A 101 4.86 -4.70 -29.24
N THR A 102 4.54 -5.67 -28.36
CA THR A 102 3.43 -6.60 -28.59
C THR A 102 2.09 -5.88 -28.60
N LEU A 103 1.89 -4.94 -27.67
CA LEU A 103 0.65 -4.14 -27.56
C LEU A 103 0.45 -3.20 -28.76
N VAL A 104 1.53 -2.58 -29.25
CA VAL A 104 1.50 -1.62 -30.36
C VAL A 104 1.42 -2.32 -31.72
N TYR A 105 2.29 -3.30 -31.97
CA TYR A 105 2.46 -3.88 -33.32
C TYR A 105 1.91 -5.30 -33.46
N GLY A 106 1.84 -6.07 -32.37
CA GLY A 106 1.59 -7.50 -32.44
C GLY A 106 0.11 -7.89 -32.34
N ASN A 107 -0.62 -7.35 -31.36
CA ASN A 107 -1.96 -7.84 -31.03
C ASN A 107 -2.88 -6.76 -30.44
N PRO A 108 -3.76 -6.14 -31.26
CA PRO A 108 -4.69 -5.12 -30.76
C PRO A 108 -5.75 -5.67 -29.79
N LEU A 109 -6.07 -6.97 -29.85
CA LEU A 109 -6.99 -7.60 -28.90
C LEU A 109 -6.36 -7.71 -27.52
N ALA A 110 -5.05 -7.97 -27.45
CA ALA A 110 -4.30 -7.96 -26.19
C ALA A 110 -4.38 -6.58 -25.54
N GLY A 111 -4.16 -5.50 -26.31
CA GLY A 111 -4.29 -4.13 -25.82
C GLY A 111 -5.67 -3.82 -25.23
N ARG A 112 -6.74 -4.23 -25.91
CA ARG A 112 -8.11 -4.06 -25.41
C ARG A 112 -8.43 -4.90 -24.18
N ALA A 113 -7.69 -5.98 -23.92
CA ALA A 113 -7.88 -6.84 -22.77
C ALA A 113 -7.26 -6.27 -21.49
N VAL A 114 -6.25 -5.40 -21.60
CA VAL A 114 -5.55 -4.82 -20.44
C VAL A 114 -6.53 -4.05 -19.54
N ARG A 115 -6.43 -4.32 -18.23
CA ARG A 115 -7.20 -3.67 -17.15
C ARG A 115 -6.26 -3.06 -16.12
N THR A 116 -5.18 -3.75 -15.79
CA THR A 116 -4.12 -3.26 -14.91
C THR A 116 -2.81 -3.26 -15.69
N PHE A 117 -2.15 -2.10 -15.72
CA PHE A 117 -0.85 -1.92 -16.36
C PHE A 117 0.12 -1.30 -15.36
N GLU A 118 1.06 -2.10 -14.92
CA GLU A 118 2.04 -1.75 -13.89
C GLU A 118 3.46 -1.90 -14.44
N ILE A 119 4.26 -0.87 -14.25
CA ILE A 119 5.69 -0.88 -14.49
C ILE A 119 6.37 -0.61 -13.15
N SER A 120 7.10 -1.61 -12.64
CA SER A 120 7.70 -1.56 -11.30
C SER A 120 9.04 -2.27 -11.32
N TYR A 121 10.16 -1.57 -11.22
CA TYR A 121 11.46 -2.23 -11.06
C TYR A 121 12.36 -1.46 -10.10
N PRO A 122 13.11 -2.16 -9.22
CA PRO A 122 13.84 -1.56 -8.10
C PRO A 122 15.13 -0.83 -8.53
N SER A 123 15.31 -0.55 -9.82
CA SER A 123 16.61 -0.20 -10.35
C SER A 123 17.03 1.24 -10.04
N ARG A 124 18.34 1.43 -9.90
CA ARG A 124 19.01 2.73 -10.02
C ARG A 124 18.56 3.43 -11.31
N PRO A 125 18.49 4.77 -11.36
CA PRO A 125 18.06 5.48 -12.56
C PRO A 125 18.94 5.07 -13.74
N PHE A 126 18.40 4.23 -14.62
CA PHE A 126 19.03 3.94 -15.89
C PHE A 126 18.78 5.16 -16.77
N ARG A 127 19.83 5.66 -17.43
CA ARG A 127 19.63 6.60 -18.53
C ARG A 127 19.02 5.85 -19.71
N LEU A 128 17.73 5.58 -19.65
CA LEU A 128 16.99 4.96 -20.74
C LEU A 128 16.84 5.98 -21.87
N LEU A 129 16.89 5.49 -23.11
CA LEU A 129 16.77 6.33 -24.29
C LEU A 129 15.35 6.88 -24.41
N HIS A 130 15.18 8.08 -24.97
CA HIS A 130 13.87 8.67 -25.21
C HIS A 130 12.88 7.72 -25.92
N ALA A 131 13.37 6.92 -26.88
CA ALA A 131 12.59 5.91 -27.59
C ALA A 131 11.90 4.88 -26.67
N PHE A 132 12.47 4.60 -25.49
CA PHE A 132 11.85 3.74 -24.47
C PHE A 132 10.54 4.36 -23.96
N TYR A 133 10.58 5.64 -23.57
CA TYR A 133 9.41 6.37 -23.09
C TYR A 133 8.37 6.59 -24.19
N THR A 134 8.81 6.87 -25.42
CA THR A 134 7.92 6.97 -26.58
C THR A 134 7.17 5.67 -26.82
N LEU A 135 7.85 4.52 -26.72
CA LEU A 135 7.21 3.22 -26.90
C LEU A 135 6.16 2.93 -25.82
N ILE A 136 6.42 3.32 -24.56
CA ILE A 136 5.42 3.20 -23.48
C ILE A 136 4.21 4.10 -23.78
N ALA A 137 4.44 5.37 -24.15
CA ALA A 137 3.38 6.30 -24.50
C ALA A 137 2.48 5.75 -25.63
N GLN A 138 3.08 5.20 -26.69
CA GLN A 138 2.35 4.55 -27.78
C GLN A 138 1.56 3.32 -27.31
N ALA A 139 2.14 2.51 -26.41
CA ALA A 139 1.42 1.36 -25.86
C ALA A 139 0.20 1.78 -25.02
N LEU A 140 0.29 2.89 -24.27
CA LEU A 140 -0.82 3.44 -23.49
C LEU A 140 -2.02 3.83 -24.39
N GLU A 141 -1.77 4.31 -25.61
CA GLU A 141 -2.83 4.61 -26.59
C GLU A 141 -3.57 3.34 -27.07
N HIS A 142 -2.94 2.17 -26.99
CA HIS A 142 -3.51 0.89 -27.43
C HIS A 142 -4.22 0.11 -26.31
N ILE A 143 -4.27 0.65 -25.09
CA ILE A 143 -4.90 0.01 -23.91
C ILE A 143 -6.05 0.86 -23.32
N PRO A 144 -7.09 1.18 -24.10
CA PRO A 144 -8.14 2.14 -23.70
C PRO A 144 -9.00 1.69 -22.51
N ASN A 145 -8.92 0.42 -22.13
CA ASN A 145 -9.72 -0.18 -21.06
C ASN A 145 -8.99 -0.29 -19.72
N VAL A 146 -7.82 0.32 -19.59
CA VAL A 146 -7.06 0.37 -18.33
C VAL A 146 -7.91 1.02 -17.24
N ARG A 147 -7.98 0.33 -16.10
CA ARG A 147 -8.59 0.78 -14.85
C ARG A 147 -7.54 1.17 -13.82
N CYS A 148 -6.41 0.48 -13.81
CA CYS A 148 -5.30 0.75 -12.90
C CYS A 148 -4.01 0.95 -13.70
N LEU A 149 -3.43 2.14 -13.57
CA LEU A 149 -2.13 2.48 -14.15
C LEU A 149 -1.14 2.77 -13.03
N SER A 150 -0.07 1.99 -12.97
CA SER A 150 0.96 2.08 -11.94
C SER A 150 2.33 2.31 -12.58
N LEU A 151 2.94 3.47 -12.33
CA LEU A 151 4.27 3.86 -12.79
C LEU A 151 5.23 3.94 -11.59
N LEU A 152 5.66 2.77 -11.11
CA LEU A 152 6.41 2.59 -9.86
C LEU A 152 7.92 2.50 -10.10
N VAL A 153 8.44 3.38 -10.94
CA VAL A 153 9.87 3.44 -11.27
C VAL A 153 10.46 4.70 -10.66
N PRO A 154 11.57 4.63 -9.90
CA PRO A 154 12.25 5.82 -9.35
C PRO A 154 13.07 6.55 -10.43
N ASP A 155 12.43 6.89 -11.56
CA ASP A 155 13.04 7.61 -12.68
C ASP A 155 12.14 8.78 -13.07
N PRO A 156 12.54 10.04 -12.82
CA PRO A 156 11.73 11.23 -13.13
C PRO A 156 11.47 11.37 -14.63
N SER A 157 12.29 10.73 -15.49
CA SER A 157 12.09 10.75 -16.94
C SER A 157 10.75 10.12 -17.36
N PHE A 158 10.10 9.33 -16.49
CA PHE A 158 8.75 8.82 -16.72
C PHE A 158 7.70 9.94 -16.85
N ALA A 159 7.96 11.14 -16.34
CA ALA A 159 7.15 12.33 -16.63
C ALA A 159 7.03 12.59 -18.15
N THR A 160 8.05 12.20 -18.93
CA THR A 160 8.04 12.26 -20.39
C THR A 160 6.93 11.39 -20.98
N VAL A 161 6.63 10.22 -20.40
CA VAL A 161 5.54 9.36 -20.87
C VAL A 161 4.21 10.13 -20.80
N LEU A 162 3.92 10.74 -19.65
CA LEU A 162 2.69 11.52 -19.46
C LEU A 162 2.63 12.74 -20.37
N THR A 163 3.77 13.41 -20.57
CA THR A 163 3.90 14.57 -21.47
C THR A 163 3.67 14.19 -22.94
N LEU A 164 4.29 13.11 -23.42
CA LEU A 164 4.10 12.60 -24.78
C LEU A 164 2.64 12.17 -25.02
N THR A 165 1.99 11.64 -23.99
CA THR A 165 0.56 11.28 -24.02
C THR A 165 -0.37 12.49 -23.82
N GLY A 166 0.01 13.68 -24.30
CA GLY A 166 -0.71 14.94 -24.08
C GLY A 166 -2.19 14.93 -24.51
N THR A 167 -2.58 14.02 -25.40
CA THR A 167 -3.97 13.83 -25.86
C THR A 167 -4.61 12.53 -25.36
N LEU A 168 -3.86 11.71 -24.63
CA LEU A 168 -4.34 10.41 -24.16
C LEU A 168 -5.49 10.60 -23.18
N THR A 169 -6.55 9.84 -23.44
CA THR A 169 -7.69 9.69 -22.55
C THR A 169 -7.87 8.21 -22.24
N LEU A 170 -7.82 7.88 -20.95
CA LEU A 170 -8.09 6.55 -20.42
C LEU A 170 -9.45 6.62 -19.71
N PRO A 171 -10.59 6.50 -20.43
CA PRO A 171 -11.91 6.80 -19.90
C PRO A 171 -12.34 5.89 -18.73
N ARG A 172 -11.66 4.75 -18.57
CA ARG A 172 -11.92 3.77 -17.51
C ARG A 172 -10.90 3.82 -16.38
N LEU A 173 -9.95 4.76 -16.39
CA LEU A 173 -8.91 4.85 -15.39
C LEU A 173 -9.51 5.27 -14.04
N VAL A 174 -9.49 4.36 -13.07
CA VAL A 174 -10.03 4.56 -11.72
C VAL A 174 -8.88 4.70 -10.71
N HIS A 175 -7.79 3.95 -10.87
CA HIS A 175 -6.62 4.00 -10.00
C HIS A 175 -5.41 4.50 -10.76
N PHE A 176 -4.75 5.52 -10.22
CA PHE A 176 -3.48 6.00 -10.72
C PHE A 176 -2.45 6.02 -9.60
N ASN A 177 -1.37 5.27 -9.79
CA ASN A 177 -0.25 5.21 -8.86
C ASN A 177 1.03 5.58 -9.62
N SER A 178 1.82 6.48 -9.05
CA SER A 178 3.02 6.97 -9.71
C SER A 178 4.07 7.37 -8.69
N ARG A 179 5.36 7.19 -9.02
CA ARG A 179 6.49 7.80 -8.29
C ARG A 179 6.84 9.22 -8.76
N LEU A 180 5.98 9.81 -9.60
CA LEU A 180 6.12 11.18 -10.05
C LEU A 180 5.48 12.15 -9.04
N SER A 181 6.11 13.31 -8.86
CA SER A 181 5.57 14.41 -8.07
C SER A 181 4.50 15.17 -8.84
N ILE A 182 3.66 15.91 -8.12
CA ILE A 182 2.66 16.79 -8.74
C ILE A 182 3.31 17.90 -9.58
N SER A 183 4.56 18.28 -9.25
CA SER A 183 5.35 19.28 -9.98
C SER A 183 5.94 18.75 -11.29
N ASP A 184 5.97 17.43 -11.49
CA ASP A 184 6.54 16.84 -12.70
C ASP A 184 5.71 17.18 -13.95
N PRO A 185 6.38 17.46 -15.08
CA PRO A 185 5.69 17.83 -16.32
C PRO A 185 4.78 16.70 -16.79
N GLY A 186 3.55 17.08 -17.17
CA GLY A 186 2.56 16.14 -17.68
C GLY A 186 1.66 15.50 -16.62
N VAL A 187 2.03 15.48 -15.34
CA VAL A 187 1.18 14.94 -14.25
C VAL A 187 -0.09 15.76 -14.10
N VAL A 188 0.01 17.08 -13.95
CA VAL A 188 -1.17 17.96 -13.82
C VAL A 188 -2.11 17.87 -15.03
N PRO A 189 -1.65 18.03 -16.30
CA PRO A 189 -2.51 17.83 -17.47
C PRO A 189 -3.14 16.44 -17.52
N PHE A 190 -2.40 15.40 -17.13
CA PHE A 190 -2.91 14.03 -17.09
C PHE A 190 -4.06 13.91 -16.07
N LEU A 191 -3.88 14.39 -14.84
CA LEU A 191 -4.94 14.33 -13.81
C LEU A 191 -6.19 15.12 -14.22
N ARG A 192 -6.02 16.32 -14.83
CA ARG A 192 -7.15 17.13 -15.34
C ARG A 192 -8.02 16.37 -16.35
N ARG A 193 -7.43 15.52 -17.19
CA ARG A 193 -8.13 14.71 -18.20
C ARG A 193 -8.87 13.51 -17.59
N HIS A 194 -8.47 13.05 -16.41
CA HIS A 194 -8.95 11.80 -15.80
C HIS A 194 -9.74 12.05 -14.50
N ARG A 195 -10.83 12.83 -14.59
CA ARG A 195 -11.67 13.22 -13.44
C ARG A 195 -12.37 12.06 -12.73
N GLN A 196 -12.36 10.87 -13.32
CA GLN A 196 -12.97 9.67 -12.76
C GLN A 196 -12.04 8.84 -11.85
N ILE A 197 -10.80 9.29 -11.62
CA ILE A 197 -9.88 8.67 -10.66
C ILE A 197 -10.50 8.70 -9.26
N SER A 198 -10.57 7.54 -8.62
CA SER A 198 -11.01 7.38 -7.23
C SER A 198 -9.88 7.05 -6.26
N TYR A 199 -8.77 6.52 -6.76
CA TYR A 199 -7.55 6.27 -5.99
C TYR A 199 -6.37 6.95 -6.67
N LEU A 200 -5.75 7.89 -5.97
CA LEU A 200 -4.57 8.61 -6.43
C LEU A 200 -3.42 8.37 -5.46
N GLN A 201 -2.32 7.83 -5.97
CA GLN A 201 -1.06 7.78 -5.26
C GLN A 201 0.03 8.48 -6.06
N LEU A 202 0.57 9.55 -5.49
CA LEU A 202 1.69 10.32 -6.01
C LEU A 202 2.82 10.20 -4.98
N ASN A 203 3.71 9.25 -5.21
CA ASN A 203 4.80 8.98 -4.31
C ASN A 203 5.91 10.00 -4.56
N GLU A 204 6.22 10.78 -3.54
CA GLU A 204 7.35 11.68 -3.54
C GLU A 204 8.51 10.93 -2.91
N HIS A 205 9.24 10.17 -3.73
CA HIS A 205 10.64 9.91 -3.40
C HIS A 205 11.41 11.20 -3.67
N SER A 206 11.21 12.12 -2.73
CA SER A 206 12.11 13.20 -2.34
C SER A 206 13.54 12.90 -2.74
N ALA A 207 14.06 13.77 -3.60
CA ALA A 207 15.47 13.83 -3.96
C ALA A 207 16.15 12.46 -3.98
N SER A 208 15.82 11.63 -4.98
CA SER A 208 16.84 10.73 -5.50
C SER A 208 18.13 11.54 -5.53
N PRO A 209 19.20 11.18 -4.78
CA PRO A 209 20.35 12.07 -4.57
C PRO A 209 21.07 12.44 -5.88
N TRP A 210 20.66 11.77 -6.95
CA TRP A 210 21.08 11.95 -8.32
C TRP A 210 20.39 13.11 -9.06
N THR A 211 19.25 13.63 -8.58
CA THR A 211 18.56 14.79 -9.13
C THR A 211 18.86 16.04 -8.31
N GLN A 212 20.14 16.42 -8.20
CA GLN A 212 20.59 17.69 -7.61
C GLN A 212 20.21 18.92 -8.47
N SER A 213 19.18 18.83 -9.30
CA SER A 213 18.84 19.91 -10.22
C SER A 213 18.14 21.03 -9.45
N SER A 214 18.93 22.07 -9.16
CA SER A 214 18.53 23.49 -9.07
C SER A 214 17.13 23.75 -8.52
N ALA A 215 17.05 24.10 -7.22
CA ALA A 215 15.93 24.70 -6.48
C ALA A 215 14.52 24.19 -6.85
N PRO A 216 13.73 23.64 -5.89
CA PRO A 216 12.38 23.17 -6.19
C PRO A 216 11.61 24.28 -6.91
N PRO A 217 11.12 24.04 -8.14
CA PRO A 217 10.38 25.05 -8.86
C PRO A 217 9.20 25.44 -7.99
N SER A 218 9.13 26.71 -7.59
CA SER A 218 8.03 27.22 -6.78
C SER A 218 6.73 26.86 -7.49
N ILE A 219 6.01 25.89 -6.94
CA ILE A 219 4.77 25.39 -7.52
C ILE A 219 3.82 26.58 -7.54
N ALA A 220 3.49 27.06 -8.73
CA ALA A 220 2.56 28.16 -8.88
C ALA A 220 1.22 27.76 -8.24
N LEU A 221 0.67 28.62 -7.38
CA LEU A 221 -0.56 28.41 -6.61
C LEU A 221 -1.84 28.19 -7.46
N ASP A 222 -1.73 28.20 -8.79
CA ASP A 222 -2.87 28.19 -9.73
C ASP A 222 -3.04 26.84 -10.45
N ILE A 223 -2.90 25.74 -9.69
CA ILE A 223 -3.12 24.39 -10.21
C ILE A 223 -4.59 24.01 -10.02
N ASP A 224 -5.41 24.28 -11.04
CA ASP A 224 -6.79 23.78 -11.08
C ASP A 224 -6.83 22.27 -11.39
N ILE A 225 -6.90 21.41 -10.36
CA ILE A 225 -7.16 19.98 -10.51
C ILE A 225 -8.50 19.65 -9.84
N ALA A 226 -9.45 19.14 -10.63
CA ALA A 226 -10.73 18.69 -10.12
C ALA A 226 -10.86 17.17 -10.25
N LEU A 227 -10.73 16.45 -9.13
CA LEU A 227 -10.95 15.01 -9.03
C LEU A 227 -12.17 14.71 -8.13
N PRO A 228 -13.41 14.97 -8.60
CA PRO A 228 -14.61 14.89 -7.77
C PRO A 228 -14.96 13.46 -7.29
N LYS A 229 -14.40 12.43 -7.92
CA LYS A 229 -14.59 11.03 -7.53
C LYS A 229 -13.49 10.48 -6.62
N LEU A 230 -12.53 11.31 -6.22
CA LEU A 230 -11.40 10.89 -5.43
C LEU A 230 -11.85 10.49 -4.01
N GLU A 231 -11.61 9.23 -3.66
CA GLU A 231 -11.92 8.66 -2.34
C GLU A 231 -10.65 8.36 -1.54
N TYR A 232 -9.53 8.07 -2.22
CA TYR A 232 -8.26 7.70 -1.57
C TYR A 232 -7.13 8.54 -2.15
N PHE A 233 -6.39 9.21 -1.29
CA PHE A 233 -5.20 9.97 -1.66
C PHE A 233 -3.98 9.47 -0.90
N SER A 234 -2.87 9.26 -1.59
CA SER A 234 -1.57 9.00 -0.98
C SER A 234 -0.51 9.87 -1.65
N GLY A 235 0.28 10.61 -0.88
CA GLY A 235 1.37 11.43 -1.43
C GLY A 235 1.79 12.59 -0.55
N ASN A 236 2.59 13.50 -1.11
CA ASN A 236 3.08 14.67 -0.39
C ASN A 236 1.96 15.69 -0.09
N SER A 237 2.08 16.37 1.05
CA SER A 237 1.15 17.40 1.51
C SER A 237 0.91 18.55 0.50
N ALA A 238 1.93 18.94 -0.26
CA ALA A 238 1.86 19.98 -1.30
C ALA A 238 0.94 19.59 -2.48
N ALA A 239 0.80 18.30 -2.77
CA ALA A 239 -0.09 17.82 -3.84
C ALA A 239 -1.56 17.75 -3.40
N LEU A 240 -1.82 17.68 -2.09
CA LEU A 240 -3.16 17.42 -1.56
C LEU A 240 -4.13 18.57 -1.85
N ALA A 241 -3.77 19.81 -1.48
CA ALA A 241 -4.67 20.95 -1.60
C ALA A 241 -5.13 21.18 -3.06
N PRO A 242 -4.25 21.20 -4.08
CA PRO A 242 -4.68 21.30 -5.48
C PRO A 242 -5.61 20.18 -5.93
N VAL A 243 -5.40 18.96 -5.44
CA VAL A 243 -6.15 17.77 -5.85
C VAL A 243 -7.59 17.76 -5.31
N ILE A 244 -7.79 18.24 -4.08
CA ILE A 244 -9.10 18.18 -3.40
C ILE A 244 -9.98 19.42 -3.64
N GLN A 245 -9.43 20.52 -4.16
CA GLN A 245 -10.16 21.77 -4.42
C GLN A 245 -11.46 21.57 -5.24
N GLY A 246 -11.50 20.56 -6.11
CA GLY A 246 -12.69 20.22 -6.92
C GLY A 246 -13.84 19.55 -6.17
N GLY A 247 -13.86 19.54 -4.83
CA GLY A 247 -14.92 18.91 -4.03
C GLY A 247 -14.77 17.39 -3.90
N ALA A 248 -13.54 16.90 -3.74
CA ALA A 248 -13.29 15.49 -3.49
C ALA A 248 -13.90 15.03 -2.17
N ALA A 249 -14.44 13.81 -2.13
CA ALA A 249 -15.03 13.18 -0.95
C ALA A 249 -14.07 12.10 -0.41
N LEU A 250 -12.91 12.53 0.08
CA LEU A 250 -11.88 11.61 0.57
C LEU A 250 -12.39 10.80 1.76
N ARG A 251 -12.20 9.49 1.72
CA ARG A 251 -12.41 8.54 2.82
C ARG A 251 -11.14 8.27 3.58
N ALA A 252 -10.01 8.23 2.88
CA ALA A 252 -8.70 8.02 3.46
C ALA A 252 -7.64 8.91 2.79
N ALA A 253 -6.72 9.44 3.58
CA ALA A 253 -5.57 10.20 3.13
C ALA A 253 -4.29 9.66 3.78
N PHE A 254 -3.24 9.45 2.99
CA PHE A 254 -1.91 9.00 3.42
C PHE A 254 -0.91 10.08 3.03
N ILE A 255 -0.61 10.98 3.95
CA ILE A 255 0.14 12.19 3.68
C ILE A 255 1.56 12.05 4.21
N THR A 256 2.53 12.35 3.35
CA THR A 256 3.93 12.49 3.72
C THR A 256 4.33 13.96 3.79
N TRP A 257 5.01 14.37 4.85
CA TRP A 257 5.65 15.68 4.98
C TRP A 257 7.16 15.52 5.04
N ASP A 258 7.87 16.51 4.52
CA ASP A 258 9.31 16.70 4.73
C ASP A 258 10.15 15.44 4.37
N SER A 259 9.79 14.74 3.29
CA SER A 259 10.58 13.60 2.81
C SER A 259 11.96 14.05 2.27
N ASP A 260 12.11 15.33 1.94
CA ASP A 260 13.29 15.96 1.32
C ASP A 260 14.54 16.08 2.20
N ALA A 261 14.45 15.80 3.49
CA ALA A 261 15.52 16.08 4.44
C ALA A 261 16.50 14.93 4.69
N TRP A 262 16.65 13.98 3.75
CA TRP A 262 17.83 13.11 3.79
C TRP A 262 18.88 13.59 2.80
N PRO A 263 19.82 14.47 3.21
CA PRO A 263 20.95 14.77 2.35
C PRO A 263 21.71 13.46 2.11
N PRO A 264 22.11 13.15 0.86
CA PRO A 264 23.08 12.08 0.65
C PRO A 264 24.29 12.31 1.55
N ALA A 265 24.77 11.24 2.19
CA ALA A 265 25.91 11.28 3.09
C ALA A 265 27.05 12.12 2.47
N GLY A 266 27.39 13.23 3.12
CA GLY A 266 28.45 14.15 2.66
C GLY A 266 27.98 15.51 2.12
N VAL A 267 26.68 15.78 2.00
CA VAL A 267 26.18 17.14 1.78
C VAL A 267 25.91 17.78 3.13
N SER A 268 26.63 18.86 3.44
CA SER A 268 26.42 19.66 4.65
C SER A 268 24.93 19.97 4.79
N LEU A 269 24.34 19.55 5.91
CA LEU A 269 22.95 19.88 6.24
C LEU A 269 22.78 21.40 6.10
N PRO A 270 21.71 21.88 5.42
CA PRO A 270 21.37 23.29 5.48
C PRO A 270 21.27 23.72 6.95
N VAL A 271 21.74 24.93 7.25
CA VAL A 271 21.83 25.45 8.62
C VAL A 271 20.46 25.27 9.30
N PRO A 272 20.40 24.68 10.51
CA PRO A 272 19.15 24.54 11.27
C PRO A 272 18.48 25.91 11.40
N GLY A 273 17.34 26.13 10.72
CA GLY A 273 16.62 27.41 10.72
C GLY A 273 16.10 27.88 9.36
N GLU A 274 16.58 27.34 8.24
CA GLU A 274 16.11 27.71 6.88
C GLU A 274 15.34 26.62 6.14
N LEU A 275 15.09 25.46 6.77
CA LEU A 275 14.13 24.50 6.23
C LEU A 275 12.77 25.20 6.22
N SER A 276 12.32 25.56 5.02
CA SER A 276 10.97 26.05 4.76
C SER A 276 10.00 25.05 5.36
N GLU A 277 9.53 25.32 6.57
CA GLU A 277 8.51 24.52 7.25
C GLU A 277 7.36 24.41 6.26
N SER A 278 7.20 23.24 5.63
CA SER A 278 6.09 23.02 4.74
C SER A 278 4.85 23.06 5.63
N GLU A 279 4.21 24.24 5.71
CA GLU A 279 3.21 24.50 6.76
C GLU A 279 2.11 23.44 6.70
N PRO A 280 2.04 22.50 7.66
CA PRO A 280 1.08 21.41 7.62
C PRO A 280 -0.36 21.93 7.65
N ASP A 281 -0.55 23.16 8.14
CA ASP A 281 -1.84 23.86 8.17
C ASP A 281 -2.49 23.97 6.81
N ALA A 282 -1.74 24.24 5.72
CA ALA A 282 -2.37 24.44 4.42
C ALA A 282 -3.11 23.17 3.95
N ALA A 283 -2.48 22.00 4.12
CA ALA A 283 -3.05 20.70 3.79
C ALA A 283 -4.21 20.33 4.73
N LEU A 284 -4.03 20.52 6.05
CA LEU A 284 -5.03 20.18 7.05
C LEU A 284 -6.26 21.09 6.99
N VAL A 285 -6.08 22.39 6.75
CA VAL A 285 -7.17 23.35 6.51
C VAL A 285 -7.92 22.98 5.23
N ALA A 286 -7.22 22.57 4.17
CA ALA A 286 -7.88 22.13 2.94
C ALA A 286 -8.74 20.86 3.17
N LEU A 287 -8.23 19.89 3.94
CA LEU A 287 -9.00 18.71 4.36
C LEU A 287 -10.20 19.09 5.22
N GLY A 288 -10.00 19.92 6.25
CA GLY A 288 -11.06 20.35 7.17
C GLY A 288 -12.09 21.30 6.55
N ARG A 289 -11.84 21.82 5.35
CA ARG A 289 -12.82 22.58 4.56
C ARG A 289 -13.60 21.70 3.58
N THR A 290 -12.96 20.69 3.02
CA THR A 290 -13.50 19.95 1.86
C THR A 290 -13.98 18.56 2.22
N CYS A 291 -13.33 17.88 3.16
CA CYS A 291 -13.46 16.44 3.41
C CYS A 291 -13.91 16.10 4.85
N THR A 292 -14.34 17.08 5.65
CA THR A 292 -14.63 16.90 7.08
C THR A 292 -15.65 15.80 7.37
N ASP A 293 -16.67 15.67 6.54
CA ASP A 293 -17.75 14.69 6.73
C ASP A 293 -17.44 13.32 6.12
N THR A 294 -16.43 13.23 5.25
CA THR A 294 -16.12 12.00 4.50
C THR A 294 -14.84 11.32 4.96
N LEU A 295 -13.88 12.08 5.50
CA LEU A 295 -12.55 11.60 5.86
C LEU A 295 -12.61 10.80 7.16
N ASN A 296 -12.47 9.49 7.05
CA ASN A 296 -12.51 8.57 8.18
C ASN A 296 -11.11 8.20 8.66
N PHE A 297 -10.13 8.11 7.75
CA PHE A 297 -8.78 7.66 8.04
C PHE A 297 -7.74 8.66 7.55
N LEU A 298 -6.81 9.03 8.43
CA LEU A 298 -5.66 9.85 8.07
C LEU A 298 -4.40 9.15 8.55
N GLU A 299 -3.49 8.89 7.64
CA GLU A 299 -2.13 8.53 7.93
C GLU A 299 -1.21 9.71 7.64
N CYS A 300 -0.34 10.01 8.58
CA CYS A 300 0.66 11.04 8.47
C CYS A 300 2.04 10.46 8.68
N ARG A 301 2.98 10.78 7.79
CA ARG A 301 4.38 10.41 7.93
C ARG A 301 5.23 11.66 7.87
N ARG A 302 6.00 11.92 8.92
CA ARG A 302 6.87 13.10 9.04
C ARG A 302 8.05 12.83 9.99
N GLN A 303 9.16 13.53 9.80
CA GLN A 303 10.32 13.43 10.67
C GLN A 303 10.04 13.98 12.07
N GLY A 304 10.53 13.29 13.10
CA GLY A 304 10.41 13.69 14.50
C GLY A 304 9.15 13.18 15.19
N TRP A 305 8.85 13.75 16.36
CA TRP A 305 7.75 13.29 17.24
C TRP A 305 6.35 13.71 16.79
N ASN A 306 6.25 14.65 15.84
CA ASN A 306 4.99 15.10 15.23
C ASN A 306 3.92 15.58 16.23
N LEU A 307 4.31 16.13 17.38
CA LEU A 307 3.38 16.62 18.41
C LEU A 307 2.63 17.87 17.94
N ASP A 308 3.32 18.77 17.24
CA ASP A 308 2.74 19.95 16.60
C ASP A 308 1.74 19.54 15.50
N LEU A 309 2.08 18.51 14.72
CA LEU A 309 1.20 17.97 13.69
C LEU A 309 -0.06 17.35 14.31
N LEU A 310 0.07 16.58 15.39
CA LEU A 310 -1.08 16.03 16.11
C LEU A 310 -2.00 17.14 16.64
N ASP A 311 -1.46 18.22 17.22
CA ASP A 311 -2.28 19.33 17.71
C ASP A 311 -3.04 20.05 16.59
N ARG A 312 -2.38 20.25 15.44
CA ARG A 312 -3.00 20.84 14.24
C ARG A 312 -4.08 19.93 13.65
N ILE A 313 -3.85 18.61 13.58
CA ILE A 313 -4.87 17.64 13.16
C ILE A 313 -6.06 17.68 14.12
N ALA A 314 -5.82 17.69 15.43
CA ALA A 314 -6.86 17.74 16.44
C ALA A 314 -7.70 19.03 16.35
N THR A 315 -7.10 20.12 15.85
CA THR A 315 -7.76 21.41 15.64
C THR A 315 -8.59 21.43 14.36
N HIS A 316 -8.06 20.91 13.26
CA HIS A 316 -8.70 20.99 11.94
C HIS A 316 -9.61 19.81 11.60
N LEU A 317 -9.40 18.65 12.22
CA LEU A 317 -10.09 17.39 11.94
C LEU A 317 -10.57 16.69 13.24
N PRO A 318 -11.35 17.36 14.12
CA PRO A 318 -11.77 16.81 15.42
C PRO A 318 -12.74 15.62 15.32
N HIS A 319 -13.30 15.37 14.13
CA HIS A 319 -14.28 14.31 13.86
C HIS A 319 -13.69 13.09 13.16
N ILE A 320 -12.37 13.05 12.96
CA ILE A 320 -11.74 11.90 12.32
C ILE A 320 -11.87 10.64 13.18
N TYR A 321 -12.07 9.50 12.52
CA TYR A 321 -12.31 8.22 13.18
C TYR A 321 -11.02 7.46 13.49
N ALA A 322 -10.06 7.50 12.58
CA ALA A 322 -8.79 6.80 12.72
C ALA A 322 -7.61 7.68 12.26
N LEU A 323 -6.58 7.73 13.12
CA LEU A 323 -5.36 8.49 12.90
C LEU A 323 -4.14 7.57 13.05
N SER A 324 -3.28 7.57 12.05
CA SER A 324 -1.98 6.90 12.06
C SER A 324 -0.87 7.95 11.94
N LEU A 325 0.06 8.00 12.89
CA LEU A 325 1.22 8.89 12.87
C LEU A 325 2.48 8.04 12.79
N THR A 326 3.22 8.19 11.70
CA THR A 326 4.51 7.55 11.46
C THR A 326 5.62 8.56 11.67
N ASN A 327 6.25 8.48 12.84
CA ASN A 327 7.36 9.30 13.28
C ASN A 327 8.66 8.72 12.72
N VAL A 328 9.30 9.44 11.79
CA VAL A 328 10.58 9.00 11.22
C VAL A 328 11.73 9.67 11.97
N PHE A 329 12.68 8.90 12.50
CA PHE A 329 13.86 9.41 13.20
C PHE A 329 15.12 9.14 12.38
N SER A 330 15.98 10.15 12.27
CA SER A 330 17.30 10.05 11.65
C SER A 330 18.39 9.89 12.73
N SER A 331 19.48 9.19 12.40
CA SER A 331 20.60 8.97 13.34
C SER A 331 21.38 10.24 13.67
N ALA A 332 21.34 11.25 12.80
CA ALA A 332 22.15 12.45 12.90
C ALA A 332 21.80 13.32 14.13
N GLU A 333 20.59 13.17 14.68
CA GLU A 333 20.16 13.91 15.87
C GLU A 333 20.68 13.30 17.20
N GLY A 334 21.52 12.25 17.15
CA GLY A 334 21.82 11.48 18.35
C GLY A 334 23.09 10.64 18.33
N GLU A 335 24.19 11.09 17.72
CA GLU A 335 25.52 10.74 18.26
C GLU A 335 25.95 11.84 19.25
N PRO A 336 25.50 11.82 20.52
CA PRO A 336 26.34 12.41 21.55
C PRO A 336 27.65 11.62 21.52
N ASP A 337 28.79 12.32 21.58
CA ASP A 337 30.18 11.82 21.54
C ASP A 337 30.53 10.72 22.58
N GLY A 338 29.75 9.64 22.71
CA GLY A 338 29.80 8.71 23.84
C GLY A 338 28.80 7.54 23.85
N GLY A 339 28.10 7.23 22.75
CA GLY A 339 27.38 5.94 22.62
C GLY A 339 26.06 5.81 23.39
N ALA A 340 25.53 6.90 23.96
CA ALA A 340 24.14 6.92 24.41
C ALA A 340 23.26 7.18 23.18
N GLY A 341 22.66 6.13 22.60
CA GLY A 341 21.70 6.26 21.50
C GLY A 341 20.61 7.29 21.81
N PRO A 342 19.84 7.76 20.79
CA PRO A 342 18.84 8.80 20.95
C PRO A 342 18.00 8.50 22.18
N SER A 343 18.10 9.40 23.15
CA SER A 343 17.49 9.21 24.45
C SER A 343 15.98 9.26 24.26
N PHE A 344 15.36 8.10 24.05
CA PHE A 344 13.91 7.90 24.08
C PHE A 344 13.32 8.25 25.47
N VAL A 345 14.13 8.78 26.39
CA VAL A 345 13.86 9.22 27.77
C VAL A 345 13.06 10.54 27.86
N GLN A 346 12.52 11.05 26.75
CA GLN A 346 11.40 12.02 26.77
C GLN A 346 9.96 11.43 26.69
N PRO A 347 9.62 10.20 27.17
CA PRO A 347 8.29 9.66 26.94
C PRO A 347 7.20 10.41 27.70
N LEU A 348 7.45 10.86 28.94
CA LEU A 348 6.40 11.45 29.78
C LEU A 348 5.87 12.79 29.27
N ALA A 349 6.76 13.71 28.87
CA ALA A 349 6.34 15.00 28.32
C ALA A 349 5.50 14.79 27.06
N ASN A 350 5.94 13.90 26.17
CA ASN A 350 5.26 13.57 24.92
C ASN A 350 3.90 12.90 25.18
N ILE A 351 3.80 11.97 26.14
CA ILE A 351 2.53 11.35 26.53
C ILE A 351 1.52 12.42 26.97
N SER A 352 1.95 13.38 27.80
CA SER A 352 1.07 14.44 28.31
C SER A 352 0.64 15.42 27.22
N ALA A 353 1.52 15.70 26.26
CA ALA A 353 1.20 16.52 25.09
C ALA A 353 0.18 15.82 24.18
N ILE A 354 0.41 14.54 23.87
CA ILE A 354 -0.54 13.72 23.09
C ILE A 354 -1.90 13.70 23.78
N ALA A 355 -1.94 13.41 25.09
CA ALA A 355 -3.18 13.41 25.86
C ALA A 355 -3.91 14.76 25.80
N SER A 356 -3.18 15.88 25.77
CA SER A 356 -3.78 17.21 25.70
C SER A 356 -4.45 17.46 24.35
N SER A 357 -3.82 17.09 23.24
CA SER A 357 -4.41 17.19 21.90
C SER A 357 -5.58 16.20 21.72
N LEU A 358 -5.50 15.02 22.34
CA LEU A 358 -6.54 13.99 22.25
C LEU A 358 -7.91 14.44 22.77
N ARG A 359 -7.95 15.40 23.70
CA ARG A 359 -9.20 15.99 24.23
C ARG A 359 -10.05 16.69 23.19
N ARG A 360 -9.45 17.11 22.06
CA ARG A 360 -10.17 17.82 20.99
C ARG A 360 -10.88 16.87 20.03
N PHE A 361 -10.51 15.58 20.00
CA PHE A 361 -11.20 14.61 19.15
C PHE A 361 -12.48 14.13 19.81
N SER A 362 -13.56 14.14 19.04
CA SER A 362 -14.89 13.69 19.45
C SER A 362 -15.23 12.28 18.98
N CYS A 363 -14.62 11.84 17.88
CA CYS A 363 -14.95 10.60 17.18
C CYS A 363 -13.74 9.68 16.95
N LEU A 364 -12.57 10.04 17.46
CA LEU A 364 -11.35 9.26 17.24
C LEU A 364 -11.46 7.94 17.99
N GLU A 365 -11.58 6.84 17.25
CA GLU A 365 -11.64 5.48 17.79
C GLU A 365 -10.29 4.77 17.70
N ARG A 366 -9.45 5.11 16.72
CA ARG A 366 -8.15 4.45 16.52
C ARG A 366 -7.00 5.44 16.42
N LEU A 367 -5.98 5.27 17.27
CA LEU A 367 -4.74 6.05 17.23
C LEU A 367 -3.51 5.14 17.12
N ILE A 368 -2.88 5.10 15.96
CA ILE A 368 -1.66 4.32 15.75
C ILE A 368 -0.48 5.29 15.73
N ILE A 369 0.46 5.16 16.68
CA ILE A 369 1.71 5.92 16.63
C ILE A 369 2.84 4.93 16.40
N THR A 370 3.40 4.99 15.19
CA THR A 370 4.54 4.17 14.76
C THR A 370 5.78 5.03 14.76
N CYS A 371 6.84 4.55 15.38
CA CYS A 371 8.16 5.16 15.25
C CYS A 371 8.98 4.32 14.27
N ILE A 372 9.67 4.95 13.32
CA ILE A 372 10.59 4.31 12.38
C ILE A 372 11.98 4.92 12.55
N ASN A 373 12.95 4.12 12.98
CA ASN A 373 14.36 4.47 13.07
C ASN A 373 15.03 3.74 11.92
N VAL A 374 15.56 4.51 10.97
CA VAL A 374 16.12 3.97 9.73
C VAL A 374 17.35 3.09 9.98
N TRP A 375 18.01 3.24 11.13
CA TRP A 375 19.30 2.63 11.43
C TRP A 375 19.24 1.45 12.38
N TYR A 376 18.21 1.40 13.23
CA TYR A 376 18.07 0.34 14.22
C TYR A 376 16.81 -0.47 13.93
N PRO A 377 16.95 -1.75 13.55
CA PRO A 377 15.80 -2.64 13.52
C PRO A 377 15.21 -2.66 14.94
N TRP A 378 13.94 -2.25 15.05
CA TRP A 378 13.18 -2.07 16.30
C TRP A 378 13.09 -3.30 17.21
N GLU A 379 13.68 -4.42 16.81
CA GLU A 379 13.59 -5.71 17.49
C GLU A 379 14.21 -5.69 18.89
N GLU A 380 15.05 -4.70 19.19
CA GLU A 380 15.79 -4.62 20.45
C GLU A 380 15.29 -3.53 21.42
N CYS A 381 14.29 -2.73 21.04
CA CYS A 381 13.83 -1.67 21.95
C CYS A 381 13.02 -2.28 23.10
N PRO A 382 13.49 -2.20 24.36
CA PRO A 382 12.79 -2.81 25.49
C PRO A 382 11.42 -2.13 25.66
N CYS A 383 10.36 -2.93 25.55
CA CYS A 383 9.00 -2.46 25.76
C CYS A 383 8.73 -2.29 27.26
N ASP A 384 8.62 -1.06 27.74
CA ASP A 384 8.13 -0.77 29.09
C ASP A 384 6.60 -0.83 29.10
N MET A 385 6.08 -2.01 29.45
CA MET A 385 4.64 -2.28 29.49
C MET A 385 3.89 -1.41 30.53
N ASP A 386 4.55 -1.01 31.62
CA ASP A 386 3.92 -0.19 32.66
C ASP A 386 3.80 1.26 32.20
N ALA A 387 4.84 1.79 31.57
CA ALA A 387 4.80 3.10 30.94
C ALA A 387 3.80 3.15 29.77
N ALA A 388 3.78 2.12 28.91
CA ALA A 388 2.82 2.00 27.82
C ALA A 388 1.38 1.95 28.35
N PHE A 389 1.12 1.13 29.38
CA PHE A 389 -0.19 1.07 30.02
C PHE A 389 -0.61 2.42 30.64
N GLY A 390 0.30 3.11 31.32
CA GLY A 390 0.07 4.45 31.85
C GLY A 390 -0.29 5.45 30.76
N ALA A 391 0.40 5.39 29.62
CA ALA A 391 0.13 6.23 28.46
C ALA A 391 -1.27 5.98 27.88
N VAL A 392 -1.62 4.74 27.55
CA VAL A 392 -2.92 4.42 26.93
C VAL A 392 -4.09 4.70 27.87
N THR A 393 -3.91 4.52 29.18
CA THR A 393 -4.90 4.90 30.19
C THR A 393 -5.10 6.42 30.23
N ALA A 394 -4.02 7.21 30.19
CA ALA A 394 -4.12 8.66 30.13
C ALA A 394 -4.79 9.15 28.84
N TRP A 395 -4.49 8.50 27.71
CA TRP A 395 -5.09 8.81 26.41
C TRP A 395 -6.57 8.46 26.36
N GLY A 396 -6.96 7.30 26.90
CA GLY A 396 -8.36 6.90 26.95
C GLY A 396 -9.21 7.79 27.86
N ALA A 397 -8.62 8.29 28.95
CA ALA A 397 -9.26 9.31 29.79
C ALA A 397 -9.41 10.65 29.06
N ALA A 398 -8.45 11.01 28.21
CA ALA A 398 -8.49 12.25 27.43
C ALA A 398 -9.46 12.19 26.25
N CYS A 399 -9.59 11.03 25.59
CA CYS A 399 -10.46 10.81 24.44
C CYS A 399 -11.38 9.63 24.70
N ALA A 400 -12.62 9.92 25.10
CA ALA A 400 -13.58 8.90 25.50
C ALA A 400 -13.95 7.93 24.36
N SER A 401 -13.91 8.39 23.10
CA SER A 401 -14.19 7.57 21.92
C SER A 401 -13.07 6.59 21.56
N LEU A 402 -11.85 6.77 22.09
CA LEU A 402 -10.68 5.98 21.66
C LEU A 402 -10.81 4.51 22.06
N VAL A 403 -11.03 3.61 21.10
CA VAL A 403 -11.18 2.17 21.30
C VAL A 403 -9.84 1.45 21.19
N GLU A 404 -8.96 1.92 20.32
CA GLU A 404 -7.71 1.24 20.00
C GLU A 404 -6.56 2.24 19.90
N CYS A 405 -5.40 1.90 20.46
CA CYS A 405 -4.21 2.71 20.25
C CYS A 405 -2.90 1.94 20.30
N THR A 406 -1.85 2.52 19.71
CA THR A 406 -0.48 2.00 19.77
C THR A 406 0.43 3.11 20.27
N PRO A 407 0.97 3.02 21.50
CA PRO A 407 1.81 4.05 22.06
C PRO A 407 3.27 3.91 21.56
N PRO A 408 4.04 5.02 21.49
CA PRO A 408 5.39 5.00 20.93
C PRO A 408 6.39 4.16 21.72
N GLN A 409 6.12 3.88 23.00
CA GLN A 409 6.94 2.99 23.84
C GLN A 409 6.77 1.52 23.48
N SER A 410 5.69 1.17 22.77
CA SER A 410 5.37 -0.19 22.38
C SER A 410 4.76 -0.22 20.96
N PRO A 411 5.50 0.18 19.91
CA PRO A 411 4.96 0.37 18.56
C PRO A 411 4.41 -0.93 17.93
N ARG A 412 4.72 -2.10 18.51
CA ARG A 412 4.21 -3.42 18.09
C ARG A 412 3.04 -3.93 18.94
N ILE A 413 2.73 -3.25 20.04
CA ILE A 413 1.63 -3.61 20.93
C ILE A 413 0.49 -2.66 20.69
N ARG A 414 -0.51 -3.17 20.01
CA ARG A 414 -1.81 -2.54 19.90
C ARG A 414 -2.57 -2.77 21.20
N TRP A 415 -3.08 -1.72 21.81
CA TRP A 415 -3.91 -1.75 22.99
C TRP A 415 -5.36 -1.55 22.61
N ILE A 416 -6.25 -2.35 23.22
CA ILE A 416 -7.70 -2.31 22.99
C ILE A 416 -8.37 -1.97 24.31
N ARG A 417 -9.27 -1.00 24.26
CA ARG A 417 -10.17 -0.65 25.35
C ARG A 417 -11.29 -1.67 25.41
N VAL A 418 -11.46 -2.30 26.57
CA VAL A 418 -12.51 -3.30 26.78
C VAL A 418 -13.78 -2.64 27.33
N VAL A 419 -13.63 -1.92 28.44
CA VAL A 419 -14.73 -1.26 29.18
C VAL A 419 -14.18 0.02 29.81
N ASP A 420 -14.98 1.09 29.79
CA ASP A 420 -14.65 2.38 30.42
C ASP A 420 -13.29 2.93 29.96
N ASN A 421 -12.28 2.91 30.84
CA ASN A 421 -10.89 3.27 30.54
C ASN A 421 -9.92 2.13 30.87
N PHE A 422 -10.39 0.90 30.71
CA PHE A 422 -9.61 -0.30 30.93
C PHE A 422 -9.05 -0.84 29.60
N TRP A 423 -7.73 -1.04 29.57
CA TRP A 423 -6.96 -1.36 28.37
C TRP A 423 -6.24 -2.69 28.49
N LEU A 424 -6.21 -3.45 27.40
CA LEU A 424 -5.45 -4.70 27.28
C LEU A 424 -4.58 -4.69 26.01
N PRO A 425 -3.41 -5.34 26.04
CA PRO A 425 -2.67 -5.60 24.81
C PRO A 425 -3.46 -6.59 23.92
N ASN A 426 -3.46 -6.35 22.62
CA ASN A 426 -4.11 -7.19 21.62
C ASN A 426 -3.24 -8.40 21.28
N PHE A 427 -3.55 -9.53 21.89
CA PHE A 427 -2.86 -10.81 21.68
C PHE A 427 -3.13 -11.47 20.31
N ALA A 428 -4.14 -10.99 19.57
CA ALA A 428 -4.51 -11.52 18.26
C ALA A 428 -3.76 -10.84 17.10
N SER A 429 -2.90 -9.86 17.37
CA SER A 429 -2.12 -9.19 16.32
C SER A 429 -1.17 -10.17 15.66
N ALA A 430 -1.35 -10.42 14.36
CA ALA A 430 -0.53 -11.35 13.57
C ALA A 430 0.95 -10.95 13.51
N SER A 431 1.23 -9.66 13.67
CA SER A 431 2.57 -9.06 13.59
C SER A 431 3.38 -9.13 14.89
N MET A 432 2.83 -9.67 15.98
CA MET A 432 3.50 -9.66 17.29
C MET A 432 4.52 -10.82 17.42
N PRO A 433 5.82 -10.53 17.64
CA PRO A 433 6.81 -11.57 17.92
C PRO A 433 6.43 -12.39 19.16
N SER A 434 6.80 -13.67 19.19
CA SER A 434 6.51 -14.56 20.32
C SER A 434 7.07 -14.05 21.65
N SER A 435 8.27 -13.46 21.64
CA SER A 435 8.90 -12.84 22.82
C SER A 435 8.09 -11.68 23.41
N LEU A 436 7.54 -10.82 22.54
CA LEU A 436 6.69 -9.69 22.95
C LEU A 436 5.36 -10.20 23.52
N ASN A 437 4.81 -11.25 22.92
CA ASN A 437 3.59 -11.89 23.42
C ASN A 437 3.81 -12.48 24.83
N ALA A 438 4.91 -13.20 25.04
CA ALA A 438 5.33 -13.68 26.35
C ALA A 438 5.46 -12.54 27.38
N GLN A 439 6.04 -11.41 26.95
CA GLN A 439 6.14 -10.22 27.79
C GLN A 439 4.77 -9.65 28.18
N CYS A 440 3.83 -9.54 27.23
CA CYS A 440 2.44 -9.11 27.51
C CYS A 440 1.75 -10.02 28.52
N VAL A 441 1.97 -11.34 28.41
CA VAL A 441 1.41 -12.33 29.35
C VAL A 441 2.01 -12.18 30.74
N ARG A 442 3.34 -12.10 30.84
CA ARG A 442 4.04 -11.88 32.11
C ARG A 442 3.61 -10.58 32.79
N TRP A 443 3.33 -9.55 31.99
CA TRP A 443 2.82 -8.27 32.49
C TRP A 443 1.36 -8.35 32.99
N LEU A 444 0.51 -9.11 32.28
CA LEU A 444 -0.91 -9.25 32.58
C LEU A 444 -1.18 -10.17 33.78
N ALA A 445 -0.42 -11.26 33.93
CA ALA A 445 -0.61 -12.27 34.99
C ALA A 445 -0.62 -11.70 36.43
N PRO A 446 0.37 -10.91 36.89
CA PRO A 446 0.35 -10.34 38.24
C PRO A 446 -0.78 -9.32 38.42
N ARG A 447 -1.21 -8.65 37.35
CA ARG A 447 -2.32 -7.69 37.40
C ARG A 447 -3.65 -8.39 37.58
N LEU A 448 -3.87 -9.52 36.90
CA LEU A 448 -5.08 -10.34 37.07
C LEU A 448 -5.21 -10.91 38.49
N ARG A 449 -4.09 -11.13 39.19
CA ARG A 449 -4.07 -11.54 40.60
C ARG A 449 -4.33 -10.38 41.57
N ASN A 450 -4.16 -9.12 41.13
CA ASN A 450 -4.32 -7.95 41.99
C ASN A 450 -5.81 -7.60 42.20
N PRO A 451 -6.34 -7.67 43.43
CA PRO A 451 -7.74 -7.38 43.72
C PRO A 451 -8.11 -5.91 43.57
N CYS A 452 -7.14 -5.00 43.51
CA CYS A 452 -7.38 -3.55 43.34
C CYS A 452 -7.79 -3.17 41.91
N TYR A 453 -7.70 -4.09 40.95
CA TYR A 453 -8.17 -3.86 39.59
C TYR A 453 -9.66 -4.22 39.46
N PRO A 454 -10.46 -3.46 38.67
CA PRO A 454 -11.89 -3.70 38.48
C PRO A 454 -12.18 -4.94 37.59
N TRP A 455 -11.57 -6.07 37.90
CA TRP A 455 -11.64 -7.31 37.12
C TRP A 455 -13.04 -7.89 37.03
N GLU A 456 -13.90 -7.64 38.01
CA GLU A 456 -15.27 -8.18 38.01
C GLU A 456 -16.02 -7.74 36.75
N ARG A 457 -16.03 -6.44 36.43
CA ARG A 457 -16.63 -5.91 35.20
C ARG A 457 -15.99 -6.47 33.93
N ILE A 458 -14.66 -6.57 33.92
CA ILE A 458 -13.92 -7.03 32.74
C ILE A 458 -14.22 -8.51 32.47
N MET A 459 -14.24 -9.33 33.52
CA MET A 459 -14.55 -10.76 33.43
C MET A 459 -15.99 -11.03 33.01
N GLU A 460 -16.93 -10.13 33.35
CA GLU A 460 -18.31 -10.18 32.82
C GLU A 460 -18.34 -9.95 31.31
N THR A 461 -17.56 -8.99 30.81
CA THR A 461 -17.49 -8.69 29.36
C THR A 461 -16.62 -9.65 28.56
N MET A 462 -15.66 -10.32 29.20
CA MET A 462 -14.68 -11.20 28.54
C MET A 462 -14.54 -12.54 29.26
N PRO A 463 -15.39 -13.53 28.94
CA PRO A 463 -15.35 -14.87 29.55
C PRO A 463 -14.00 -15.57 29.43
N VAL A 464 -13.24 -15.29 28.36
CA VAL A 464 -11.90 -15.88 28.14
C VAL A 464 -10.90 -15.43 29.20
N LEU A 465 -10.97 -14.17 29.66
CA LEU A 465 -10.10 -13.69 30.74
C LEU A 465 -10.47 -14.31 32.09
N LYS A 466 -11.76 -14.59 32.32
CA LYS A 466 -12.23 -15.31 33.50
C LYS A 466 -11.65 -16.73 33.55
N ALA A 467 -11.66 -17.45 32.43
CA ALA A 467 -11.05 -18.78 32.33
C ALA A 467 -9.53 -18.72 32.54
N PHE A 468 -8.87 -17.73 31.94
CA PHE A 468 -7.43 -17.53 32.09
C PHE A 468 -7.04 -17.24 33.54
N ARG A 469 -7.79 -16.38 34.26
CA ARG A 469 -7.56 -16.11 35.69
C ARG A 469 -7.73 -17.36 36.56
N ALA A 470 -8.81 -18.12 36.38
CA ALA A 470 -9.03 -19.35 37.13
C ALA A 470 -7.87 -20.35 36.96
N LYS A 471 -7.28 -20.39 35.76
CA LYS A 471 -6.08 -21.20 35.49
C LYS A 471 -4.82 -20.66 36.15
N LEU A 472 -4.64 -19.33 36.17
CA LEU A 472 -3.53 -18.70 36.90
C LEU A 472 -3.59 -18.93 38.41
N GLU A 473 -4.79 -19.05 38.99
CA GLU A 473 -5.03 -19.40 40.40
C GLU A 473 -4.71 -20.89 40.67
N LEU A 474 -4.92 -21.78 39.70
CA LEU A 474 -4.52 -23.19 39.79
C LEU A 474 -3.01 -23.41 39.63
N LEU A 475 -2.32 -22.48 38.95
CA LEU A 475 -0.88 -22.53 38.68
C LEU A 475 -0.03 -21.88 39.79
N ASP A 476 -0.44 -22.03 41.06
CA ASP A 476 0.11 -21.39 42.27
C ASP A 476 1.61 -21.67 42.60
N CYS A 477 2.43 -22.03 41.60
CA CYS A 477 3.84 -22.32 41.72
C CYS A 477 4.68 -21.41 40.79
N PRO A 478 5.39 -20.39 41.34
CA PRO A 478 6.11 -19.37 40.56
C PRO A 478 7.31 -19.88 39.74
N ALA A 479 7.70 -21.16 39.85
CA ALA A 479 8.90 -21.72 39.22
C ALA A 479 8.65 -22.43 37.87
N ARG A 480 7.39 -22.57 37.43
CA ARG A 480 7.02 -23.28 36.17
C ARG A 480 6.17 -22.44 35.21
N GLU A 481 6.01 -21.15 35.47
CA GLU A 481 5.02 -20.29 34.81
C GLU A 481 5.33 -20.03 33.33
N ASP A 482 6.59 -19.89 32.93
CA ASP A 482 6.93 -19.38 31.59
C ASP A 482 6.52 -20.32 30.44
N SER A 483 6.92 -21.59 30.48
CA SER A 483 6.63 -22.53 29.38
C SER A 483 5.23 -23.14 29.43
N ALA A 484 4.61 -23.20 30.61
CA ALA A 484 3.29 -23.80 30.80
C ALA A 484 2.15 -22.86 30.39
N ILE A 485 2.32 -21.54 30.57
CA ILE A 485 1.30 -20.55 30.21
C ILE A 485 1.27 -20.34 28.69
N GLU A 486 2.43 -20.22 28.04
CA GLU A 486 2.56 -19.99 26.58
C GLU A 486 1.94 -21.12 25.74
N ASN A 487 1.91 -22.35 26.26
CA ASN A 487 1.37 -23.52 25.55
C ASN A 487 -0.05 -23.90 26.00
N SER A 488 -0.69 -23.11 26.86
CA SER A 488 -2.05 -23.43 27.34
C SER A 488 -3.12 -23.19 26.27
N GLU A 489 -4.15 -24.06 26.22
CA GLU A 489 -5.25 -23.91 25.25
C GLU A 489 -6.02 -22.59 25.41
N GLU A 490 -6.09 -22.05 26.62
CA GLU A 490 -6.77 -20.81 26.96
C GLU A 490 -5.95 -19.60 26.49
N PHE A 491 -4.62 -19.69 26.53
CA PHE A 491 -3.76 -18.70 25.90
C PHE A 491 -3.90 -18.74 24.36
N LEU A 492 -3.94 -19.93 23.77
CA LEU A 492 -4.27 -20.08 22.35
C LEU A 492 -5.67 -19.56 22.04
N ALA A 493 -6.63 -19.69 22.96
CA ALA A 493 -7.96 -19.11 22.84
C ALA A 493 -7.93 -17.58 22.90
N LEU A 494 -7.16 -16.97 23.81
CA LEU A 494 -6.94 -15.51 23.85
C LEU A 494 -6.36 -14.98 22.53
N ARG A 495 -5.44 -15.71 21.89
CA ARG A 495 -4.93 -15.35 20.54
C ARG A 495 -6.00 -15.43 19.45
N ARG A 496 -7.03 -16.26 19.64
CA ARG A 496 -8.15 -16.41 18.71
C ARG A 496 -9.28 -15.44 18.98
N VAL A 497 -9.31 -14.76 20.14
CA VAL A 497 -10.30 -13.73 20.42
C VAL A 497 -10.03 -12.55 19.50
N ARG A 498 -10.77 -12.48 18.40
CA ARG A 498 -10.92 -11.24 17.64
C ARG A 498 -11.87 -10.36 18.42
N PHE A 499 -11.41 -9.17 18.79
CA PHE A 499 -12.29 -8.12 19.27
C PHE A 499 -13.14 -7.65 18.07
N GLY A 500 -14.27 -8.33 17.86
CA GLY A 500 -15.19 -8.05 16.77
C GLY A 500 -15.90 -6.73 17.03
N GLY A 501 -15.57 -5.70 16.25
CA GLY A 501 -16.23 -4.41 16.36
C GLY A 501 -16.31 -3.61 15.06
N VAL A 502 -15.29 -3.67 14.19
CA VAL A 502 -15.22 -2.70 13.09
C VAL A 502 -14.46 -3.29 11.89
N GLY A 503 -15.20 -3.68 10.86
CA GLY A 503 -14.71 -4.33 9.64
C GLY A 503 -14.01 -3.39 8.66
N TRP A 504 -12.76 -3.04 8.95
CA TRP A 504 -11.83 -2.46 8.00
C TRP A 504 -10.47 -3.16 8.16
N ASP A 505 -10.36 -4.36 7.59
CA ASP A 505 -9.06 -4.92 7.20
C ASP A 505 -8.79 -4.32 5.81
N VAL A 506 -8.21 -3.12 5.77
CA VAL A 506 -7.46 -2.71 4.59
C VAL A 506 -6.16 -3.48 4.71
N ASP A 507 -5.97 -4.48 3.87
CA ASP A 507 -4.68 -5.15 3.71
C ASP A 507 -3.68 -4.07 3.28
N VAL A 508 -3.00 -3.46 4.25
CA VAL A 508 -1.75 -2.76 4.02
C VAL A 508 -0.81 -3.87 3.62
N GLU A 509 -0.55 -4.01 2.32
CA GLU A 509 0.51 -4.88 1.82
C GLU A 509 1.80 -4.45 2.51
N GLU A 510 2.21 -5.21 3.53
CA GLU A 510 3.55 -5.12 4.07
C GLU A 510 4.49 -5.42 2.90
N ASP A 511 5.24 -4.40 2.47
CA ASP A 511 6.36 -4.55 1.55
C ASP A 511 7.32 -5.56 2.19
N SER A 512 7.15 -6.83 1.84
CA SER A 512 8.05 -7.91 2.22
C SER A 512 9.36 -7.64 1.48
N SER A 513 10.29 -6.95 2.14
CA SER A 513 11.67 -6.89 1.71
C SER A 513 12.21 -8.31 1.76
N ALA A 514 12.18 -8.97 0.60
CA ALA A 514 12.82 -10.26 0.42
C ALA A 514 14.31 -10.07 0.71
N ASP A 515 14.76 -10.74 1.76
CA ASP A 515 16.13 -10.95 2.16
C ASP A 515 16.97 -11.27 0.91
N SER A 516 17.78 -10.30 0.48
CA SER A 516 18.74 -10.51 -0.60
C SER A 516 19.88 -11.33 -0.01
N GLY A 517 19.76 -12.65 -0.07
CA GLY A 517 20.88 -13.55 0.11
C GLY A 517 21.97 -13.19 -0.92
N GLU A 518 23.12 -12.74 -0.42
CA GLU A 518 24.40 -12.84 -1.11
C GLU A 518 24.85 -14.31 -1.20
#